data_AF-A0A151Z251-F1
#
_entry.id   AF-A0A151Z251-F1
#
_cell.length_a   1.000
_cell.length_b   1.000
_cell.length_c   1.000
_cell.angle_alpha   90.00
_cell.angle_beta   90.00
_cell.angle_gamma   90.00
#
_symmetry.space_group_name_H-M   'P 1'
#
loop_
_entity.id
_entity.type
_entity.pdbx_description
1 polymer ?
#
loop_
_entity_poly.entity_id
_entity_poly.type
_entity_poly.pdbx_seq_one_letter_code
_entity_poly.pdbx_strand_id
1 'polypeptide(L)'
;MSQAFQSLGVQTFQKAACYLQALPYGRNANRADARSVLREGKGTCSMKHALLAILAEENNMPVRLMIGIYLMNEDNTPGVGKVLERYGLKELPEAHCYLRFEGQYLDFTRLTGQTNGTPPIIFG
;
A
#
# COMPACT_ATOMS: atom_id res chain seq x y z
N MET A 1 -14.52 -6.87 6.05
CA MET A 1 -13.89 -5.75 5.32
C MET A 1 -14.80 -5.28 4.21
N SER A 2 -15.38 -6.18 3.42
CA SER A 2 -16.35 -5.87 2.35
C SER A 2 -17.46 -4.91 2.80
N GLN A 3 -18.11 -5.17 3.94
CA GLN A 3 -19.15 -4.27 4.48
C GLN A 3 -18.64 -2.85 4.76
N ALA A 4 -17.41 -2.71 5.30
CA ALA A 4 -16.84 -1.41 5.62
C ALA A 4 -16.59 -0.58 4.35
N PHE A 5 -16.14 -1.21 3.26
CA PHE A 5 -16.01 -0.54 1.96
C PHE A 5 -17.34 -0.25 1.29
N GLN A 6 -18.32 -1.16 1.40
CA GLN A 6 -19.66 -0.94 0.87
C GLN A 6 -20.33 0.28 1.51
N SER A 7 -20.18 0.46 2.83
CA SER A 7 -20.65 1.67 3.54
C SER A 7 -19.99 2.96 3.06
N LEU A 8 -18.82 2.88 2.40
CA LEU A 8 -18.11 4.00 1.78
C LEU A 8 -18.45 4.15 0.27
N GLY A 9 -19.39 3.37 -0.27
CA GLY A 9 -19.72 3.35 -1.70
C GLY A 9 -18.65 2.69 -2.57
N VAL A 10 -17.69 1.99 -1.96
CA VAL A 10 -16.57 1.33 -2.63
C VAL A 10 -16.93 -0.15 -2.84
N GLN A 11 -17.24 -0.50 -4.09
CA GLN A 11 -17.87 -1.80 -4.41
C GLN A 11 -16.95 -2.79 -5.13
N THR A 12 -15.75 -2.38 -5.53
CA THR A 12 -14.79 -3.28 -6.20
C THR A 12 -13.44 -3.23 -5.50
N PHE A 13 -12.66 -4.31 -5.64
CA PHE A 13 -11.31 -4.36 -5.09
C PHE A 13 -10.42 -3.24 -5.64
N GLN A 14 -10.51 -2.92 -6.94
CA GLN A 14 -9.75 -1.82 -7.52
C GLN A 14 -10.14 -0.47 -6.90
N LYS A 15 -11.44 -0.23 -6.69
CA LYS A 15 -11.90 1.00 -6.04
C LYS A 15 -11.40 1.06 -4.58
N ALA A 16 -11.34 -0.07 -3.88
CA ALA A 16 -10.76 -0.15 -2.54
C ALA A 16 -9.26 0.16 -2.55
N ALA A 17 -8.51 -0.40 -3.50
CA ALA A 17 -7.09 -0.12 -3.67
C ALA A 17 -6.83 1.36 -3.97
N CYS A 18 -7.54 1.94 -4.93
CA CYS A 18 -7.44 3.37 -5.26
C CYS A 18 -7.82 4.26 -4.06
N TYR A 19 -8.89 3.92 -3.34
CA TYR A 19 -9.30 4.64 -2.14
C TYR A 19 -8.18 4.68 -1.10
N LEU A 20 -7.57 3.53 -0.77
CA LEU A 20 -6.50 3.47 0.22
C LEU A 20 -5.20 4.12 -0.26
N GLN A 21 -4.91 4.04 -1.56
CA GLN A 21 -3.74 4.69 -2.15
C GLN A 21 -3.82 6.22 -1.98
N ALA A 22 -5.02 6.78 -2.11
CA ALA A 22 -5.28 8.20 -1.93
C ALA A 22 -5.19 8.68 -0.47
N LEU A 23 -5.30 7.78 0.52
CA LEU A 23 -5.16 8.17 1.92
C LEU A 23 -3.72 8.62 2.24
N PRO A 24 -3.53 9.64 3.09
CA PRO A 24 -2.22 10.02 3.60
C PRO A 24 -1.42 8.85 4.20
N TYR A 25 -0.11 8.87 3.99
CA TYR A 25 0.80 7.96 4.67
C TYR A 25 0.97 8.39 6.13
N GLY A 26 0.75 7.47 7.07
CA GLY A 26 0.90 7.81 8.49
C GLY A 26 0.65 6.65 9.44
N ARG A 27 1.23 6.72 10.63
CA ARG A 27 1.02 5.71 11.69
C ARG A 27 -0.38 5.83 12.26
N ASN A 28 -1.07 4.70 12.35
CA ASN A 28 -2.32 4.58 13.08
C ASN A 28 -2.09 4.43 14.59
N ALA A 29 -3.09 4.80 15.39
CA ALA A 29 -3.03 4.68 16.85
C ALA A 29 -3.01 3.21 17.30
N ASN A 30 -3.89 2.39 16.72
CA ASN A 30 -3.90 0.95 16.91
C ASN A 30 -3.36 0.23 15.66
N ARG A 31 -2.19 -0.39 15.78
CA ARG A 31 -1.52 -1.09 14.68
C ARG A 31 -1.91 -2.56 14.54
N ALA A 32 -2.66 -3.10 15.50
CA ALA A 32 -3.16 -4.47 15.45
C ALA A 32 -4.51 -4.57 14.72
N ASP A 33 -5.18 -3.44 14.46
CA ASP A 33 -6.48 -3.39 13.79
C ASP A 33 -6.37 -2.64 12.47
N ALA A 34 -6.27 -3.36 11.34
CA ALA A 34 -6.20 -2.79 10.01
C ALA A 34 -7.35 -1.80 9.71
N ARG A 35 -8.54 -1.99 10.33
CA ARG A 35 -9.70 -1.10 10.15
C ARG A 35 -9.45 0.31 10.65
N SER A 36 -8.41 0.52 11.48
CA SER A 36 -7.98 1.86 11.89
C SER A 36 -7.67 2.76 10.68
N VAL A 37 -7.24 2.18 9.55
CA VAL A 37 -6.95 2.94 8.33
C VAL A 37 -8.19 3.66 7.82
N LEU A 38 -9.34 2.99 7.81
CA LEU A 38 -10.61 3.58 7.37
C LEU A 38 -11.12 4.61 8.38
N ARG A 39 -10.99 4.34 9.68
CA ARG A 39 -11.45 5.26 10.73
C ARG A 39 -10.61 6.53 10.84
N GLU A 40 -9.30 6.41 10.70
CA GLU A 40 -8.35 7.52 10.86
C GLU A 40 -8.02 8.21 9.53
N GLY A 41 -8.47 7.66 8.39
CA GLY A 41 -8.23 8.22 7.06
C GLY A 41 -6.75 8.28 6.67
N LYS A 42 -5.91 7.41 7.23
CA LYS A 42 -4.46 7.34 6.96
C LYS A 42 -3.92 5.95 7.27
N GLY A 43 -2.77 5.59 6.71
CA GLY A 43 -2.11 4.34 7.06
C GLY A 43 -0.70 4.21 6.51
N THR A 44 0.10 3.32 7.11
CA THR A 44 1.39 2.90 6.57
C THR A 44 1.21 1.87 5.44
N CYS A 45 2.28 1.51 4.73
CA CYS A 45 2.25 0.46 3.71
C CYS A 45 1.70 -0.86 4.27
N SER A 46 2.18 -1.27 5.45
CA SER A 46 1.73 -2.47 6.14
C SER A 46 0.23 -2.48 6.41
N MET A 47 -0.32 -1.39 6.97
CA MET A 47 -1.73 -1.32 7.35
C MET A 47 -2.65 -1.24 6.13
N LYS A 48 -2.29 -0.45 5.11
CA LYS A 48 -3.06 -0.33 3.87
C LYS A 48 -3.13 -1.67 3.12
N HIS A 49 -1.98 -2.34 2.94
CA HIS A 49 -1.94 -3.63 2.24
C HIS A 49 -2.54 -4.77 3.06
N ALA A 50 -2.40 -4.77 4.38
CA ALA A 50 -3.10 -5.74 5.23
C ALA A 50 -4.62 -5.63 5.07
N LEU A 51 -5.15 -4.40 4.98
CA LEU A 51 -6.58 -4.18 4.78
C LEU A 51 -7.07 -4.70 3.42
N LEU A 52 -6.29 -4.52 2.35
CA LEU A 52 -6.57 -5.11 1.03
C LEU A 52 -6.43 -6.62 1.01
N ALA A 53 -5.44 -7.19 1.71
CA ALA A 53 -5.28 -8.63 1.80
C ALA A 53 -6.48 -9.29 2.50
N ILE A 54 -6.98 -8.70 3.59
CA ILE A 54 -8.20 -9.15 4.26
C ILE A 54 -9.40 -9.06 3.30
N LEU A 55 -9.52 -7.96 2.53
CA LEU A 55 -10.59 -7.82 1.54
C LEU A 55 -10.50 -8.90 0.44
N ALA A 56 -9.30 -9.20 -0.04
CA ALA A 56 -9.08 -10.23 -1.05
C ALA A 56 -9.47 -11.62 -0.52
N GLU A 57 -9.06 -11.96 0.70
CA GLU A 57 -9.37 -13.22 1.36
C GLU A 57 -10.90 -13.40 1.53
N GLU A 58 -11.60 -12.36 1.99
CA GLU A 58 -13.08 -12.38 2.10
C GLU A 58 -13.79 -12.62 0.76
N ASN A 59 -13.15 -12.29 -0.36
CA ASN A 59 -13.70 -12.46 -1.70
C ASN A 59 -13.05 -13.61 -2.49
N ASN A 60 -12.28 -14.50 -1.83
CA ASN A 60 -11.59 -15.64 -2.45
C ASN A 60 -10.66 -15.24 -3.61
N MET A 61 -10.04 -14.07 -3.53
CA MET A 61 -9.15 -13.55 -4.56
C MET A 61 -7.71 -14.03 -4.29
N PRO A 62 -6.94 -14.44 -5.32
CA PRO A 62 -5.58 -14.96 -5.15
C PRO A 62 -4.54 -13.83 -4.98
N VAL A 63 -4.82 -12.88 -4.08
CA VAL A 63 -3.93 -11.79 -3.71
C VAL A 63 -3.25 -12.13 -2.40
N ARG A 64 -1.92 -11.97 -2.34
CA ARG A 64 -1.11 -12.31 -1.16
C ARG A 64 -0.42 -11.08 -0.61
N LEU A 65 -0.46 -10.90 0.71
CA LEU A 65 0.37 -9.92 1.40
C LEU A 65 1.82 -10.42 1.44
N MET A 66 2.73 -9.56 1.04
CA MET A 66 4.16 -9.84 0.98
C MET A 66 4.94 -8.82 1.80
N ILE A 67 6.10 -9.23 2.31
CA ILE A 67 7.14 -8.35 2.84
C ILE A 67 8.39 -8.47 1.98
N GLY A 68 9.07 -7.37 1.75
CA GLY A 68 10.33 -7.33 1.00
C GLY A 68 11.23 -6.20 1.47
N ILE A 69 12.43 -6.13 0.89
CA ILE A 69 13.36 -5.03 1.12
C ILE A 69 13.16 -3.99 0.03
N TYR A 70 12.82 -2.77 0.44
CA TYR A 70 12.74 -1.61 -0.41
C TYR A 70 14.00 -0.76 -0.22
N LEU A 71 14.74 -0.55 -1.31
CA LEU A 71 15.99 0.21 -1.28
C LEU A 71 15.68 1.68 -1.53
N MET A 72 15.68 2.47 -0.46
CA MET A 72 15.32 3.89 -0.54
C MET A 72 16.48 4.74 -1.04
N ASN A 73 16.16 5.66 -1.94
CA ASN A 73 17.04 6.75 -2.39
C ASN A 73 16.21 8.03 -2.59
N GLU A 74 16.84 9.13 -2.99
CA GLU A 74 16.14 10.41 -3.19
C GLU A 74 15.09 10.34 -4.31
N ASP A 75 15.31 9.53 -5.35
CA ASP A 75 14.40 9.41 -6.49
C ASP A 75 13.06 8.78 -6.08
N ASN A 76 13.13 7.72 -5.28
CA ASN A 76 11.96 6.94 -4.90
C ASN A 76 11.39 7.30 -3.52
N THR A 77 12.20 7.96 -2.67
CA THR A 77 11.85 8.41 -1.33
C THR A 77 12.41 9.81 -1.09
N PRO A 78 11.80 10.85 -1.68
CA PRO A 78 12.29 12.22 -1.55
C PRO A 78 12.49 12.63 -0.08
N GLY A 79 13.64 13.22 0.23
CA GLY A 79 14.03 13.67 1.56
C GLY A 79 15.05 12.79 2.27
N VAL A 80 15.35 11.57 1.79
CA VAL A 80 16.39 10.72 2.40
C VAL A 80 17.80 11.02 1.87
N GLY A 81 17.92 11.68 0.71
CA GLY A 81 19.18 11.89 -0.02
C GLY A 81 20.24 12.61 0.82
N LYS A 82 19.86 13.65 1.57
CA LYS A 82 20.79 14.36 2.47
C LYS A 82 21.40 13.46 3.56
N VAL A 83 20.62 12.48 4.04
CA VAL A 83 21.10 11.53 5.05
C VAL A 83 22.00 10.49 4.39
N LEU A 84 21.61 9.97 3.22
CA LEU A 84 22.42 9.03 2.44
C LEU A 84 23.79 9.61 2.10
N GLU A 85 23.83 10.83 1.57
CA GLU A 85 25.07 11.55 1.23
C GLU A 85 25.98 11.75 2.44
N ARG A 86 25.41 12.20 3.57
CA ARG A 86 26.16 12.41 4.83
C ARG A 86 26.92 11.16 5.27
N TYR A 87 26.36 9.98 5.04
CA TYR A 87 26.95 8.71 5.45
C TYR A 87 27.60 7.93 4.30
N GLY A 88 27.69 8.51 3.10
CA GLY A 88 28.28 7.86 1.91
C GLY A 88 27.53 6.62 1.44
N LEU A 89 26.21 6.55 1.69
CA LEU A 89 25.37 5.41 1.32
C LEU A 89 24.69 5.67 -0.03
N LYS A 90 24.62 4.66 -0.90
CA LYS A 90 23.84 4.73 -2.14
C LYS A 90 22.34 4.65 -1.86
N GLU A 91 21.95 3.71 -0.98
CA GLU A 91 20.56 3.37 -0.69
C GLU A 91 20.42 2.94 0.79
N LEU A 92 19.22 3.08 1.36
CA LEU A 92 18.88 2.58 2.68
C LEU A 92 17.85 1.44 2.58
N PRO A 93 18.15 0.22 3.05
CA PRO A 93 17.17 -0.85 3.05
C PRO A 93 16.09 -0.61 4.11
N GLU A 94 14.82 -0.63 3.69
CA GLU A 94 13.65 -0.61 4.56
C GLU A 94 12.77 -1.84 4.32
N ALA A 95 12.23 -2.42 5.38
CA ALA A 95 11.22 -3.46 5.25
C ALA A 95 9.89 -2.85 4.77
N HIS A 96 9.36 -3.39 3.67
CA HIS A 96 8.18 -2.84 3.02
C HIS A 96 7.15 -3.92 2.74
N CYS A 97 5.87 -3.58 2.92
CA CYS A 97 4.76 -4.48 2.61
C CYS A 97 4.10 -4.08 1.30
N TYR A 98 3.78 -5.06 0.46
CA TYR A 98 3.09 -4.91 -0.82
C TYR A 98 2.19 -6.13 -1.09
N LEU A 99 1.42 -6.13 -2.17
CA LEU A 99 0.59 -7.27 -2.58
C LEU A 99 1.17 -7.97 -3.80
N ARG A 100 0.93 -9.28 -3.90
CA ARG A 100 1.24 -10.07 -5.08
C ARG A 100 -0.02 -10.71 -5.64
N PHE A 101 -0.21 -10.60 -6.94
CA PHE A 101 -1.31 -11.22 -7.69
C PHE A 101 -0.77 -11.72 -9.03
N GLU A 102 -0.97 -13.00 -9.35
CA GLU A 102 -0.51 -13.61 -10.61
C GLU A 102 0.97 -13.31 -10.97
N GLY A 103 1.83 -13.30 -9.95
CA GLY A 103 3.25 -12.99 -10.11
C GLY A 103 3.59 -11.50 -10.19
N GLN A 104 2.60 -10.62 -10.35
CA GLN A 104 2.77 -9.17 -10.36
C GLN A 104 2.91 -8.56 -8.97
N TYR A 105 3.69 -7.50 -8.87
CA TYR A 105 3.90 -6.70 -7.66
C TYR A 105 2.94 -5.50 -7.69
N LEU A 106 2.12 -5.36 -6.66
CA LEU A 106 1.14 -4.29 -6.52
C LEU A 106 1.40 -3.50 -5.24
N ASP A 107 1.66 -2.20 -5.38
CA ASP A 107 1.95 -1.30 -4.27
C ASP A 107 1.03 -0.07 -4.29
N PHE A 108 0.26 0.08 -3.23
CA PHE A 108 -0.75 1.12 -3.01
C PHE A 108 -0.38 2.03 -1.83
N THR A 109 0.92 2.20 -1.54
CA THR A 109 1.39 2.98 -0.40
C THR A 109 1.13 4.48 -0.57
N ARG A 110 1.43 5.03 -1.75
CA ARG A 110 1.28 6.46 -2.10
C ARG A 110 0.80 6.61 -3.55
N LEU A 111 0.21 7.78 -3.85
CA LEU A 111 0.08 8.28 -5.22
C LEU A 111 1.47 8.76 -5.66
N THR A 112 2.30 7.85 -6.17
CA THR A 112 3.49 8.26 -6.91
C THR A 112 3.06 8.60 -8.34
N GLY A 113 3.74 9.54 -8.99
CA GLY A 113 3.54 9.89 -10.40
C GLY A 113 3.95 8.77 -11.36
N GLN A 114 3.49 7.54 -11.10
CA GLN A 114 3.50 6.40 -12.01
C GLN A 114 2.66 6.78 -13.24
N THR A 115 3.31 7.48 -14.16
CA THR A 115 2.90 7.64 -15.56
C THR A 115 3.19 6.33 -16.27
N ASN A 116 2.48 5.27 -15.87
CA ASN A 116 2.21 4.05 -16.64
C ASN A 116 1.47 3.10 -15.72
N GLY A 117 0.16 3.16 -15.81
CA GLY A 117 -0.70 2.23 -15.14
C GLY A 117 -1.94 2.93 -14.61
N THR A 118 -2.97 2.98 -15.44
CA THR A 118 -4.20 2.33 -15.00
C THR A 118 -3.76 1.14 -14.14
N PRO A 119 -4.15 1.01 -12.84
CA PRO A 119 -3.92 -0.25 -12.16
C PRO A 119 -4.36 -1.33 -13.16
N PRO A 120 -3.53 -2.37 -13.41
CA PRO A 120 -3.87 -3.35 -14.45
C PRO A 120 -5.35 -3.67 -14.28
N ILE A 121 -6.10 -3.92 -15.35
CA ILE A 121 -7.47 -4.40 -15.17
C ILE A 121 -7.32 -5.78 -14.49
N ILE A 122 -7.20 -5.77 -13.14
CA ILE A 122 -6.76 -6.91 -12.32
C ILE A 122 -7.91 -7.92 -12.22
N PHE A 123 -9.13 -7.44 -12.50
CA PHE A 123 -10.34 -8.24 -12.52
C PHE A 123 -11.09 -7.86 -13.80
N GLY A 124 -10.72 -8.52 -14.90
CA GLY A 124 -11.50 -8.62 -16.14
C GLY A 124 -12.05 -10.04 -16.24
#